data_AF-A0A6P0SEH0-F1
#
_entry.id   AF-A0A6P0SEH0-F1
#
_cell.length_a   1.000
_cell.length_b   1.000
_cell.length_c   1.000
_cell.angle_alpha   90.00
_cell.angle_beta   90.00
_cell.angle_gamma   90.00
#
_symmetry.space_group_name_H-M   'P 1'
#
loop_
_entity.id
_entity.type
_entity.pdbx_description
1 polymer ?
#
loop_
_entity_poly.entity_id
_entity_poly.type
_entity_poly.pdbx_seq_one_letter_code
_entity_poly.pdbx_strand_id
1 'polypeptide(L)'
;MAHQASRLEPFKAIAKSFSPYWLACIPLTGIIVLVWHTAAVAQDSAGPTPEELQGTLNAIWILVAAILVIFMNAGFGMLETGFCRQKNAVNILAKNLIVFALATISFWAIGFSFMFGKGNAFIGLSGFFLSSEDPATYGLDPFP
;
A
#
# COMPACT_ATOMS: atom_id res chain seq x y z
N MET A 1 -30.72 -35.68 -34.02
CA MET A 1 -30.81 -35.10 -32.65
C MET A 1 -29.60 -35.40 -31.74
N ALA A 2 -28.59 -36.17 -32.17
CA ALA A 2 -27.39 -36.48 -31.37
C ALA A 2 -26.26 -35.42 -31.44
N HIS A 3 -26.38 -34.42 -32.31
CA HIS A 3 -25.32 -33.43 -32.58
C HIS A 3 -25.29 -32.23 -31.60
N GLN A 4 -26.31 -32.08 -30.75
CA GLN A 4 -26.46 -30.92 -29.86
C GLN A 4 -25.99 -31.20 -28.42
N ALA A 5 -25.91 -32.47 -28.01
CA ALA A 5 -25.46 -32.87 -26.67
C ALA A 5 -23.95 -32.68 -26.47
N SER A 6 -23.13 -32.96 -27.49
CA SER A 6 -21.66 -32.87 -27.41
C SER A 6 -21.13 -31.44 -27.18
N ARG A 7 -21.86 -30.40 -27.60
CA ARG A 7 -21.44 -28.99 -27.42
C ARG A 7 -21.61 -28.45 -25.99
N LEU A 8 -22.38 -29.11 -25.13
CA LEU A 8 -22.71 -28.62 -23.79
C LEU A 8 -21.95 -29.35 -22.67
N GLU A 9 -21.36 -30.50 -22.96
CA GLU A 9 -20.50 -31.26 -22.04
C GLU A 9 -19.27 -30.47 -21.53
N PRO A 10 -18.50 -29.71 -22.34
CA PRO A 10 -17.35 -28.97 -21.82
C PRO A 10 -17.77 -27.88 -20.82
N PHE A 11 -18.92 -27.24 -21.03
CA PHE A 11 -19.44 -26.21 -20.11
C PHE A 11 -19.91 -26.80 -18.78
N LYS A 12 -20.55 -27.98 -18.80
CA LYS A 12 -20.96 -28.69 -17.57
C LYS A 12 -19.76 -29.21 -16.79
N ALA A 13 -18.69 -29.64 -17.47
CA ALA A 13 -17.45 -30.09 -16.82
C ALA A 13 -16.70 -28.93 -16.14
N ILE A 14 -16.65 -27.75 -16.76
CA ILE A 14 -16.08 -26.52 -16.17
C ILE A 14 -16.90 -26.10 -14.94
N ALA A 15 -18.23 -26.13 -15.03
CA ALA A 15 -19.11 -25.79 -13.91
C ALA A 15 -18.94 -26.72 -12.69
N LYS A 16 -18.58 -28.00 -12.90
CA LYS A 16 -18.34 -28.98 -11.84
C LYS A 16 -16.93 -28.93 -11.23
N SER A 17 -15.99 -28.23 -11.89
CA SER A 17 -14.60 -28.07 -11.42
C SER A 17 -14.42 -26.91 -10.44
N PHE A 18 -15.42 -26.04 -10.30
CA PHE A 18 -15.36 -24.93 -9.37
C PHE A 18 -15.77 -25.38 -7.97
N SER A 19 -14.76 -25.47 -7.10
CA SER A 19 -14.91 -25.77 -5.67
C SER A 19 -15.97 -24.84 -5.03
N PRO A 20 -16.82 -25.34 -4.12
CA PRO A 20 -17.90 -24.55 -3.50
C PRO A 20 -17.40 -23.28 -2.80
N TYR A 21 -16.15 -23.28 -2.32
CA TYR A 21 -15.50 -22.11 -1.73
C TYR A 21 -15.22 -20.98 -2.74
N TRP A 22 -14.97 -21.31 -4.01
CA TRP A 22 -14.76 -20.31 -5.07
C TRP A 22 -16.07 -19.61 -5.45
N LEU A 23 -17.17 -20.37 -5.51
CA LEU A 23 -18.52 -19.81 -5.75
C LEU A 23 -19.00 -18.95 -4.58
N ALA A 24 -18.56 -19.22 -3.35
CA ALA A 24 -18.84 -18.37 -2.18
C ALA A 24 -18.01 -17.07 -2.15
N CYS A 25 -16.82 -17.04 -2.77
CA CYS A 25 -15.99 -15.83 -2.85
C CYS A 25 -16.48 -14.80 -3.89
N ILE A 26 -17.21 -15.22 -4.93
CA ILE A 26 -17.76 -14.31 -5.95
C ILE A 26 -18.78 -13.31 -5.35
N PRO A 27 -19.77 -13.71 -4.54
CA PRO A 27 -20.68 -12.75 -3.94
C PRO A 27 -19.99 -11.89 -2.88
N LEU A 28 -19.03 -12.45 -2.13
CA LEU A 28 -18.25 -11.68 -1.14
C LEU A 28 -17.44 -10.56 -1.82
N THR A 29 -16.74 -10.88 -2.91
CA THR A 29 -16.00 -9.89 -3.70
C THR A 29 -16.94 -8.88 -4.34
N GLY A 30 -18.09 -9.31 -4.87
CA GLY A 30 -19.13 -8.41 -5.37
C GLY A 30 -19.64 -7.43 -4.32
N ILE A 31 -19.86 -7.89 -3.09
CA ILE A 31 -20.29 -7.04 -1.96
C ILE A 31 -19.18 -6.05 -1.59
N ILE A 32 -17.92 -6.49 -1.49
CA ILE A 32 -16.79 -5.61 -1.17
C ILE A 32 -16.66 -4.52 -2.23
N VAL A 33 -16.75 -4.89 -3.51
CA VAL A 33 -16.67 -3.93 -4.63
C VAL A 33 -17.84 -2.96 -4.59
N LEU A 34 -19.06 -3.42 -4.35
CA LEU A 34 -20.25 -2.55 -4.25
C LEU A 34 -20.16 -1.58 -3.06
N VAL A 35 -19.74 -2.06 -1.89
CA VAL A 35 -19.59 -1.23 -0.69
C VAL A 35 -18.51 -0.16 -0.89
N TRP A 36 -17.41 -0.50 -1.56
CA TRP A 36 -16.38 0.47 -1.92
C TRP A 36 -16.85 1.45 -3.00
N HIS A 37 -17.66 1.00 -3.96
CA HIS A 37 -18.20 1.87 -5.01
C HIS A 37 -19.24 2.86 -4.47
N THR A 38 -20.10 2.45 -3.54
CA THR A 38 -21.11 3.36 -2.96
C THR A 38 -20.47 4.46 -2.12
N ALA A 39 -19.31 4.20 -1.50
CA ALA A 39 -18.56 5.21 -0.77
C ALA A 39 -17.97 6.28 -1.70
N ALA A 40 -17.59 5.93 -2.94
CA ALA A 40 -17.03 6.86 -3.91
C ALA A 40 -18.08 7.82 -4.51
N VAL A 41 -19.35 7.41 -4.60
CA VAL A 41 -20.42 8.20 -5.25
C VAL A 41 -21.03 9.26 -4.31
N ALA A 42 -20.79 9.19 -3.00
CA ALA A 42 -21.32 10.15 -2.03
C ALA A 42 -20.54 11.49 -1.95
N GLN A 43 -19.55 11.72 -2.81
CA GLN A 43 -18.85 13.01 -2.86
C GLN A 43 -19.74 14.09 -3.49
N ASP A 44 -19.99 15.16 -2.74
CA ASP A 44 -20.81 16.30 -3.15
C ASP A 44 -20.19 17.01 -4.37
N SER A 45 -21.04 17.44 -5.30
CA SER A 45 -20.70 17.74 -6.70
C SER A 45 -20.16 19.16 -6.95
N ALA A 46 -19.17 19.61 -6.18
CA ALA A 46 -18.27 20.65 -6.66
C ALA A 46 -17.14 19.94 -7.43
N GLY A 47 -17.09 20.10 -8.77
CA GLY A 47 -16.00 19.53 -9.56
C GLY A 47 -14.65 19.97 -8.97
N PRO A 48 -13.64 19.08 -8.88
CA PRO A 48 -12.41 19.39 -8.19
C PRO A 48 -11.74 20.59 -8.85
N THR A 49 -11.29 21.55 -8.04
CA THR A 49 -10.52 22.68 -8.57
C THR A 49 -9.24 22.15 -9.22
N PRO A 50 -8.67 22.84 -10.21
CA PRO A 50 -7.40 22.41 -10.83
C PRO A 50 -6.27 22.19 -9.81
N GLU A 51 -6.30 22.95 -8.70
CA GLU A 51 -5.36 22.88 -7.59
C GLU A 51 -5.54 21.59 -6.76
N GLU A 52 -6.78 21.19 -6.46
CA GLU A 52 -7.09 19.94 -5.76
C GLU A 52 -6.70 18.70 -6.60
N LEU A 53 -6.92 18.77 -7.91
CA LEU A 53 -6.46 17.73 -8.85
C LEU A 53 -4.94 17.60 -8.83
N GLN A 54 -4.21 18.71 -8.87
CA GLN A 54 -2.75 18.70 -8.83
C GLN A 54 -2.22 18.15 -7.49
N GLY A 55 -2.82 18.55 -6.36
CA GLY A 55 -2.48 18.01 -5.04
C GLY A 55 -2.69 16.50 -4.96
N THR A 56 -3.82 16.01 -5.47
CA THR A 56 -4.13 14.57 -5.51
C THR A 56 -3.14 13.79 -6.38
N LEU A 57 -2.80 14.31 -7.57
CA LEU A 57 -1.82 13.68 -8.46
C LEU A 57 -0.42 13.64 -7.83
N ASN A 58 0.01 14.72 -7.18
CA ASN A 58 1.29 14.77 -6.48
C ASN A 58 1.34 13.78 -5.31
N ALA A 59 0.27 13.66 -4.54
CA ALA A 59 0.18 12.68 -3.45
C ALA A 59 0.24 11.23 -3.97
N ILE A 60 -0.46 10.92 -5.06
CA ILE A 60 -0.38 9.61 -5.71
C ILE A 60 1.03 9.34 -6.21
N TRP A 61 1.68 10.32 -6.84
CA TRP A 61 3.05 10.18 -7.32
C TRP A 61 4.03 9.90 -6.17
N ILE A 62 3.94 10.66 -5.07
CA ILE A 62 4.78 10.46 -3.88
C ILE A 62 4.51 9.09 -3.26
N LEU A 63 3.25 8.63 -3.22
CA LEU A 63 2.91 7.30 -2.73
C LEU A 63 3.53 6.19 -3.58
N VAL A 64 3.45 6.31 -4.92
CA VAL A 64 4.10 5.37 -5.84
C VAL A 64 5.61 5.38 -5.64
N ALA A 65 6.22 6.57 -5.56
CA ALA A 65 7.66 6.70 -5.29
C ALA A 65 8.06 6.06 -3.95
N ALA A 66 7.26 6.23 -2.89
CA ALA A 66 7.49 5.61 -1.59
C ALA A 66 7.44 4.07 -1.66
N ILE A 67 6.50 3.51 -2.42
CA ILE A 67 6.43 2.06 -2.66
C ILE A 67 7.72 1.57 -3.35
N LEU A 68 8.19 2.27 -4.39
CA LEU A 68 9.44 1.92 -5.08
C LEU A 68 10.65 1.93 -4.12
N VAL A 69 10.71 2.87 -3.18
CA VAL A 69 11.77 2.91 -2.16
C VAL A 69 11.66 1.74 -1.18
N ILE A 70 10.45 1.31 -0.79
CA ILE A 70 10.28 0.11 0.05
C ILE A 70 10.81 -1.13 -0.68
N PHE A 71 10.57 -1.25 -1.98
CA PHE A 71 11.13 -2.33 -2.79
C PHE A 71 12.67 -2.34 -2.82
N MET A 72 13.32 -1.19 -2.63
CA MET A 72 14.78 -1.11 -2.55
C MET A 72 15.34 -1.86 -1.33
N ASN A 73 14.68 -1.78 -0.17
CA ASN A 73 15.09 -2.52 1.04
C ASN A 73 14.96 -4.04 0.82
N ALA A 74 13.88 -4.48 0.19
CA ALA A 74 13.70 -5.89 -0.18
C ALA A 74 14.74 -6.35 -1.22
N GLY A 75 15.08 -5.48 -2.18
CA GLY A 75 16.11 -5.72 -3.18
C GLY A 75 17.49 -5.92 -2.57
N PHE A 76 17.91 -5.03 -1.67
CA PHE A 76 19.19 -5.18 -0.95
C PHE A 76 19.24 -6.46 -0.11
N GLY A 77 18.17 -6.78 0.61
CA GLY A 77 18.11 -8.04 1.36
C GLY A 77 18.27 -9.29 0.48
N MET A 78 17.73 -9.27 -0.75
CA MET A 78 17.89 -10.35 -1.71
C MET A 78 19.33 -10.42 -2.27
N LEU A 79 19.97 -9.28 -2.52
CA LEU A 79 21.36 -9.22 -2.97
C LEU A 79 22.33 -9.73 -1.89
N GLU A 80 22.18 -9.28 -0.64
CA GLU A 80 23.00 -9.74 0.49
C GLU A 80 22.84 -11.24 0.74
N THR A 81 21.60 -11.74 0.62
CA THR A 81 21.31 -13.17 0.76
C THR A 81 21.87 -13.97 -0.42
N GLY A 82 21.92 -13.39 -1.62
CA GLY A 82 22.48 -14.02 -2.82
C GLY A 82 24.00 -14.23 -2.76
N PHE A 83 24.73 -13.34 -2.08
CA PHE A 83 26.19 -13.47 -1.88
C PHE A 83 26.58 -14.30 -0.65
N CYS A 84 25.64 -14.61 0.24
CA CYS A 84 25.93 -15.37 1.45
C CYS A 84 25.86 -16.89 1.19
N ARG A 85 26.54 -17.67 2.04
CA ARG A 85 26.49 -19.14 1.98
C ARG A 85 25.08 -19.63 2.29
N GLN A 86 24.55 -20.59 1.52
CA GLN A 86 23.17 -21.08 1.63
C GLN A 86 22.71 -21.39 3.07
N LYS A 87 23.61 -21.95 3.90
CA LYS A 87 23.32 -22.26 5.32
C LYS A 87 22.99 -21.04 6.20
N ASN A 88 23.36 -19.84 5.77
CA ASN A 88 23.16 -18.58 6.49
C ASN A 88 22.11 -17.67 5.83
N ALA A 89 21.57 -18.06 4.67
CA ALA A 89 20.66 -17.24 3.87
C ALA A 89 19.42 -16.78 4.65
N VAL A 90 18.79 -17.71 5.37
CA VAL A 90 17.60 -17.42 6.20
C VAL A 90 17.91 -16.40 7.30
N ASN A 91 19.10 -16.50 7.91
CA ASN A 91 19.49 -15.62 9.00
C ASN A 91 19.84 -14.20 8.53
N ILE A 92 20.38 -14.07 7.30
CA ILE A 92 20.66 -12.77 6.67
C ILE A 92 19.34 -12.10 6.29
N LEU A 93 18.46 -12.83 5.60
CA LEU A 93 17.15 -12.31 5.18
C LEU A 93 16.29 -11.88 6.37
N ALA A 94 16.26 -12.68 7.45
CA ALA A 94 15.52 -12.35 8.67
C ALA A 94 16.02 -11.07 9.33
N LYS A 95 17.35 -10.86 9.40
CA LYS A 95 17.92 -9.61 9.93
C LYS A 95 17.53 -8.41 9.08
N ASN A 96 17.59 -8.53 7.76
CA ASN A 96 17.25 -7.44 6.86
C ASN A 96 15.76 -7.04 7.01
N LEU A 97 14.87 -8.02 7.17
CA LEU A 97 13.45 -7.77 7.47
C LEU A 97 13.22 -7.11 8.84
N ILE A 98 13.89 -7.59 9.89
CA ILE A 98 13.77 -7.03 11.24
C ILE A 98 14.27 -5.58 11.28
N VAL A 99 15.39 -5.30 10.61
CA VAL A 99 15.94 -3.94 10.52
C VAL A 99 14.98 -3.02 9.78
N PHE A 100 14.36 -3.46 8.69
CA PHE A 100 13.34 -2.68 7.98
C PHE A 100 12.11 -2.37 8.88
N ALA A 101 11.63 -3.35 9.64
CA ALA A 101 10.52 -3.17 10.57
C ALA A 101 10.86 -2.18 11.70
N LEU A 102 12.03 -2.36 12.34
CA LEU A 102 12.49 -1.47 13.40
C LEU A 102 12.76 -0.05 12.90
N ALA A 103 13.34 0.10 11.70
CA ALA A 103 13.58 1.40 11.10
C ALA A 103 12.26 2.13 10.82
N THR A 104 11.26 1.42 10.29
CA THR A 104 9.93 1.99 10.01
C THR A 104 9.24 2.47 11.30
N ILE A 105 9.23 1.64 12.35
CA ILE A 105 8.64 1.99 13.65
C ILE A 105 9.41 3.13 14.32
N SER A 106 10.74 3.11 14.27
CA SER A 106 11.58 4.17 14.86
C SER A 106 11.40 5.50 14.12
N PHE A 107 11.27 5.45 12.79
CA PHE A 107 11.00 6.64 11.99
C PHE A 107 9.61 7.22 12.30
N TRP A 108 8.60 6.38 12.46
CA TRP A 108 7.26 6.79 12.89
C TRP A 108 7.24 7.41 14.29
N ALA A 109 7.94 6.80 15.26
CA ALA A 109 7.91 7.26 16.65
C ALA A 109 8.69 8.57 16.88
N ILE A 110 9.92 8.65 16.38
CA ILE A 110 10.84 9.77 16.67
C ILE A 110 11.49 10.38 15.42
N GLY A 111 11.68 9.61 14.35
CA GLY A 111 12.41 10.09 13.16
C GLY A 111 11.71 11.22 12.43
N PHE A 112 10.38 11.15 12.31
CA PHE A 112 9.59 12.23 11.72
C PHE A 112 9.70 13.53 12.54
N SER A 113 9.63 13.42 13.86
CA SER A 113 9.74 14.57 14.77
C SER A 113 11.10 15.26 14.66
N PHE A 114 12.18 14.50 14.51
CA PHE A 114 13.51 15.08 14.34
C PHE A 114 13.75 15.72 12.98
N MET A 115 13.15 15.18 11.92
CA MET A 115 13.38 15.64 10.55
C MET A 115 12.46 16.79 10.11
N PHE A 116 11.18 16.72 10.46
CA PHE A 116 10.16 17.68 10.04
C PHE A 116 9.53 18.45 11.20
N GLY A 117 9.74 18.03 12.44
CA GLY A 117 9.20 18.73 13.61
C GLY A 117 9.80 20.12 13.79
N LYS A 118 9.02 21.03 14.36
CA LYS A 118 9.48 22.35 14.80
C LYS A 118 10.53 22.21 15.89
N GLY A 119 11.63 22.95 15.77
CA GLY A 119 12.75 22.91 16.69
C GLY A 119 13.82 23.95 16.36
N ASN A 120 15.08 23.61 16.59
CA ASN A 120 16.23 24.47 16.30
C ASN A 120 16.74 24.23 14.88
N ALA A 121 17.65 25.08 14.39
CA ALA A 121 18.25 24.96 13.05
C ALA A 121 18.95 23.61 12.75
N PHE A 122 19.20 22.79 13.78
CA PHE A 122 19.85 21.49 13.67
C PHE A 122 18.93 20.29 13.94
N ILE A 123 17.82 20.46 14.68
CA ILE A 123 16.97 19.34 15.08
C ILE A 123 15.53 19.79 15.38
N GLY A 124 14.55 19.06 14.85
CA GLY A 124 13.15 19.16 15.23
C GLY A 124 12.88 18.52 16.60
N LEU A 125 12.06 19.14 17.45
CA LEU A 125 11.80 18.65 18.82
C LEU A 125 10.30 18.53 19.13
N SER A 126 9.45 18.53 18.11
CA SER A 126 7.99 18.49 18.25
C SER A 126 7.38 17.48 17.28
N GLY A 127 6.17 17.00 17.60
CA GLY A 127 5.48 16.01 16.76
C GLY A 127 5.98 14.57 16.90
N PHE A 128 6.38 14.16 18.11
CA PHE A 128 6.62 12.76 18.42
C PHE A 128 5.36 11.93 18.13
N PHE A 129 5.52 10.70 17.63
CA PHE A 129 4.42 9.82 17.23
C PHE A 129 3.44 10.44 16.21
N LEU A 130 3.90 11.35 15.36
CA LEU A 130 3.05 12.11 14.43
C LEU A 130 1.92 12.90 15.13
N SER A 131 2.12 13.39 16.36
CA SER A 131 1.14 14.19 17.10
C SER A 131 1.43 15.70 17.14
N SER A 132 2.03 16.26 16.08
CA SER A 132 2.27 17.70 15.96
C SER A 132 0.95 18.47 15.88
N GLU A 133 0.85 19.57 16.63
CA GLU A 133 -0.31 20.47 16.60
C GLU A 133 -0.27 21.43 15.39
N ASP A 134 0.86 21.51 14.69
CA ASP A 134 1.08 22.44 13.58
C ASP A 134 0.85 21.73 12.22
N PRO A 135 -0.21 22.09 11.45
CA PRO A 135 -0.54 21.47 10.16
C PRO A 135 0.56 21.62 9.09
N ALA A 136 1.39 22.66 9.20
CA ALA A 136 2.51 22.90 8.28
C ALA A 136 3.57 21.79 8.35
N THR A 137 3.70 21.15 9.52
CA THR A 137 4.61 20.00 9.74
C THR A 137 4.29 18.84 8.79
N TYR A 138 3.03 18.73 8.35
CA TYR A 138 2.53 17.63 7.53
C TYR A 138 2.35 18.01 6.06
N GLY A 139 2.70 19.24 5.67
CA GLY A 139 2.45 19.73 4.32
C GLY A 139 0.96 19.89 4.01
N LEU A 140 0.15 20.18 5.03
CA LEU A 140 -1.28 20.52 4.90
C LEU A 140 -1.51 22.03 4.78
N ASP A 141 -0.47 22.79 4.49
CA ASP A 141 -0.61 24.19 4.12
C ASP A 141 -1.45 24.26 2.84
N PRO A 142 -2.44 25.16 2.76
CA PRO A 142 -3.09 25.46 1.49
C PRO A 142 -2.00 25.80 0.48
N PHE A 143 -1.95 25.06 -0.63
CA PHE A 143 -1.21 25.51 -1.80
C PHE A 143 -1.65 26.96 -2.09
N PRO A 144 -0.74 27.90 -2.36
CA PRO A 144 -1.12 29.19 -2.92
C PRO A 144 -1.69 29.04 -4.32
#